data_AF-A0A6G2QQJ5-F1
#
_entry.id   AF-A0A6G2QQJ5-F1
#
_cell.length_a   1.000
_cell.length_b   1.000
_cell.length_c   1.000
_cell.angle_alpha   90.00
_cell.angle_beta   90.00
_cell.angle_gamma   90.00
#
_symmetry.space_group_name_H-M   'P 1'
#
loop_
_entity.id
_entity.type
_entity.pdbx_description
1 polymer ?
#
loop_
_entity_poly.entity_id
_entity_poly.type
_entity_poly.pdbx_seq_one_letter_code
_entity_poly.pdbx_strand_id
1 'polypeptide(L)'
;PFSRTQVSALLDHRGYTGLSRSTVRDIHRTSAGNPLFALELGRALAESPTRPRPGEPLPVPTSLRALVLSRLEMLSDEARRTLLVASAGARPTLALLHAAGRDDAEAETAQAAALGLLATDAEESAVRFAHPLISAALYAEAPAQERRAAHLALSTAASDPIERARHLALAATGADPEVATRLAEAAALARDRGAP
;
A
#
# COMPACT_ATOMS: atom_id res chain seq x y z
N PRO A 1 -10.28 9.17 1.23
CA PRO A 1 -11.05 8.38 0.25
C PRO A 1 -12.41 8.98 -0.08
N PHE A 2 -12.97 8.60 -1.24
CA PHE A 2 -14.33 9.00 -1.60
C PHE A 2 -15.35 8.24 -0.74
N SER A 3 -16.36 8.96 -0.30
CA SER A 3 -17.58 8.39 0.25
C SER A 3 -18.32 7.58 -0.82
N ARG A 4 -19.25 6.72 -0.39
CA ARG A 4 -20.08 5.94 -1.33
C ARG A 4 -20.85 6.83 -2.30
N THR A 5 -21.34 7.99 -1.85
CA THR A 5 -22.05 8.95 -2.70
C THR A 5 -21.12 9.56 -3.75
N GLN A 6 -19.89 9.92 -3.36
CA GLN A 6 -18.88 10.42 -4.30
C GLN A 6 -18.45 9.34 -5.31
N VAL A 7 -18.32 8.08 -4.88
CA VAL A 7 -18.08 6.95 -5.80
C VAL A 7 -19.24 6.78 -6.79
N SER A 8 -20.49 6.85 -6.34
CA SER A 8 -21.66 6.80 -7.23
C SER A 8 -21.60 7.90 -8.28
N ALA A 9 -21.42 9.15 -7.85
CA ALA A 9 -21.36 10.30 -8.74
C ALA A 9 -20.18 10.21 -9.74
N LEU A 10 -19.03 9.69 -9.29
CA LEU A 10 -17.86 9.45 -10.15
C LEU A 10 -18.15 8.42 -11.24
N LEU A 11 -18.81 7.31 -10.89
CA LEU A 11 -19.19 6.25 -11.83
C LEU A 11 -20.21 6.78 -12.85
N ASP A 12 -21.21 7.52 -12.39
CA ASP A 12 -22.23 8.14 -13.23
C ASP A 12 -21.60 9.14 -14.21
N HIS A 13 -20.71 10.02 -13.74
CA HIS A 13 -20.00 11.00 -14.58
C HIS A 13 -19.15 10.33 -15.67
N ARG A 14 -18.60 9.14 -15.39
CA ARG A 14 -17.81 8.39 -16.37
C ARG A 14 -18.66 7.63 -17.40
N GLY A 15 -19.98 7.59 -17.20
CA GLY A 15 -20.94 6.89 -18.07
C GLY A 15 -21.34 5.50 -17.58
N TYR A 16 -20.88 5.06 -16.40
CA TYR A 16 -21.25 3.77 -15.80
C TYR A 16 -22.59 3.88 -15.05
N THR A 17 -23.65 4.20 -15.79
CA THR A 17 -24.98 4.48 -15.25
C THR A 17 -25.80 3.20 -15.03
N GLY A 18 -26.87 3.29 -14.24
CA GLY A 18 -27.81 2.18 -14.01
C GLY A 18 -27.26 1.05 -13.13
N LEU A 19 -26.21 1.33 -12.35
CA LEU A 19 -25.69 0.42 -11.33
C LEU A 19 -26.64 0.36 -10.13
N SER A 20 -26.90 -0.85 -9.63
CA SER A 20 -27.73 -1.02 -8.43
C SER A 20 -27.04 -0.42 -7.19
N ARG A 21 -27.81 -0.01 -6.18
CA ARG A 21 -27.24 0.47 -4.89
C ARG A 21 -26.32 -0.56 -4.23
N SER A 22 -26.65 -1.85 -4.34
CA SER A 22 -25.79 -2.93 -3.86
C SER A 22 -24.46 -2.98 -4.63
N THR A 23 -24.49 -2.85 -5.95
CA THR A 23 -23.27 -2.83 -6.78
C THR A 23 -22.37 -1.64 -6.44
N VAL A 24 -22.93 -0.44 -6.30
CA VAL A 24 -22.16 0.76 -5.90
C VAL A 24 -21.54 0.59 -4.50
N ARG A 25 -22.27 -0.02 -3.57
CA ARG A 25 -21.74 -0.37 -2.24
C ARG A 25 -20.58 -1.36 -2.35
N ASP A 26 -20.72 -2.39 -3.18
CA ASP A 26 -19.66 -3.38 -3.37
C ASP A 26 -18.43 -2.78 -4.05
N ILE A 27 -18.60 -1.89 -5.05
CA ILE A 27 -17.50 -1.14 -5.66
C ILE A 27 -16.81 -0.26 -4.63
N HIS A 28 -17.57 0.51 -3.84
CA HIS A 28 -17.00 1.38 -2.79
C HIS A 28 -16.20 0.57 -1.77
N ARG A 29 -16.73 -0.57 -1.33
CA ARG A 29 -16.06 -1.49 -0.41
C ARG A 29 -14.78 -2.06 -1.01
N THR A 30 -14.84 -2.62 -2.23
CA THR A 30 -13.68 -3.25 -2.89
C THR A 30 -12.61 -2.23 -3.27
N SER A 31 -13.00 -1.03 -3.69
CA SER A 31 -12.06 0.06 -3.97
C SER A 31 -11.53 0.75 -2.72
N ALA A 32 -12.09 0.46 -1.53
CA ALA A 32 -11.90 1.24 -0.30
C ALA A 32 -12.12 2.76 -0.51
N GLY A 33 -13.02 3.13 -1.43
CA GLY A 33 -13.26 4.51 -1.83
C GLY A 33 -12.12 5.16 -2.64
N ASN A 34 -11.18 4.38 -3.19
CA ASN A 34 -10.20 4.88 -4.14
C ASN A 34 -10.89 5.17 -5.50
N PRO A 35 -10.89 6.43 -5.99
CA PRO A 35 -11.52 6.79 -7.26
C PRO A 35 -11.02 5.98 -8.45
N LEU A 36 -9.71 5.72 -8.51
CA LEU A 36 -9.06 5.00 -9.60
C LEU A 36 -9.52 3.54 -9.64
N PHE A 37 -9.64 2.89 -8.49
CA PHE A 37 -10.16 1.51 -8.41
C PHE A 37 -11.67 1.43 -8.59
N ALA A 38 -12.41 2.43 -8.10
CA ALA A 38 -13.84 2.50 -8.36
C ALA A 38 -14.12 2.57 -9.87
N LEU A 39 -13.40 3.42 -10.60
CA LEU A 39 -13.53 3.55 -12.04
C LEU A 39 -13.14 2.27 -12.79
N GLU A 40 -12.09 1.58 -12.36
CA GLU A 40 -11.65 0.35 -13.00
C GLU A 40 -12.63 -0.82 -12.76
N LEU A 41 -13.18 -0.92 -11.55
CA LEU A 41 -14.26 -1.87 -11.25
C LEU A 41 -15.53 -1.55 -12.07
N GLY A 42 -15.86 -0.26 -12.21
CA GLY A 42 -16.96 0.20 -13.08
C GLY A 42 -16.74 -0.20 -14.55
N ARG A 43 -15.52 -0.01 -15.07
CA ARG A 43 -15.12 -0.41 -16.42
C ARG A 43 -15.28 -1.91 -16.64
N ALA A 44 -14.72 -2.71 -15.73
CA ALA A 44 -14.80 -4.18 -15.82
C ALA A 44 -16.24 -4.70 -15.76
N LEU A 45 -17.11 -4.07 -14.97
CA LEU A 45 -18.53 -4.41 -14.93
C LEU A 45 -19.29 -4.02 -16.21
N ALA A 46 -18.92 -2.92 -16.85
CA ALA A 46 -19.51 -2.49 -18.12
C ALA A 46 -19.08 -3.39 -19.29
N GLU A 47 -17.85 -3.90 -19.26
CA GLU A 47 -17.30 -4.82 -20.27
C GLU A 47 -17.71 -6.29 -20.03
N SER A 48 -18.14 -6.65 -18.81
CA SER A 48 -18.56 -8.01 -18.49
C SER A 48 -19.94 -8.35 -19.10
N PRO A 49 -20.07 -9.44 -19.87
CA PRO A 49 -21.35 -9.89 -20.41
C PRO A 49 -22.33 -10.36 -19.31
N THR A 50 -21.82 -10.69 -18.12
CA THR A 50 -22.61 -11.15 -16.98
C THR A 50 -22.43 -10.20 -15.81
N ARG A 51 -23.53 -9.61 -15.31
CA ARG A 51 -23.51 -8.81 -14.08
C ARG A 51 -23.48 -9.73 -12.85
N PRO A 52 -22.60 -9.48 -11.86
CA PRO A 52 -22.60 -10.24 -10.62
C PRO A 52 -23.93 -10.08 -9.88
N ARG A 53 -24.40 -11.17 -9.27
CA ARG A 53 -25.64 -11.13 -8.47
C ARG A 53 -25.40 -10.35 -7.18
N PRO A 54 -26.44 -9.76 -6.56
CA PRO A 54 -26.30 -9.08 -5.28
C PRO A 54 -25.65 -10.01 -4.23
N GLY A 55 -24.53 -9.56 -3.64
CA GLY A 55 -23.80 -10.32 -2.62
C GLY A 55 -22.66 -11.20 -3.14
N GLU A 56 -22.54 -11.40 -4.46
CA GLU A 56 -21.35 -12.04 -5.04
C GLU A 56 -20.15 -11.07 -5.01
N PRO A 57 -18.93 -11.57 -4.74
CA PRO A 57 -17.73 -10.74 -4.83
C PRO A 57 -17.59 -10.16 -6.24
N LEU A 58 -17.25 -8.88 -6.34
CA LEU A 58 -16.84 -8.32 -7.61
C LEU A 58 -15.59 -9.08 -8.10
N PRO A 59 -15.53 -9.53 -9.35
CA PRO A 59 -14.31 -10.09 -9.88
C PRO A 59 -13.24 -8.99 -9.79
N VAL A 60 -12.14 -9.27 -9.07
CA VAL A 60 -10.96 -8.39 -9.05
C VAL A 60 -10.31 -8.55 -10.42
N PRO A 61 -10.40 -7.55 -11.31
CA PRO A 61 -9.91 -7.71 -12.67
C PRO A 61 -8.39 -7.86 -12.65
N THR A 62 -7.83 -8.71 -13.53
CA THR A 62 -6.38 -8.72 -13.81
C THR A 62 -5.87 -7.34 -14.21
N SER A 63 -6.75 -6.50 -14.79
CA SER A 63 -6.48 -5.11 -15.12
C SER A 63 -6.23 -4.21 -13.91
N LEU A 64 -6.68 -4.55 -12.69
CA LEU A 64 -6.35 -3.76 -11.50
C LEU A 64 -4.86 -3.81 -11.18
N ARG A 65 -4.22 -4.98 -11.32
CA ARG A 65 -2.76 -5.10 -11.14
C ARG A 65 -2.02 -4.29 -12.20
N ALA A 66 -2.40 -4.44 -13.48
CA ALA A 66 -1.80 -3.69 -14.58
C ALA A 66 -1.98 -2.17 -14.40
N LEU A 67 -3.15 -1.73 -13.91
CA LEU A 67 -3.41 -0.33 -13.60
C LEU A 67 -2.50 0.19 -12.49
N VAL A 68 -2.29 -0.58 -11.42
CA VAL A 68 -1.32 -0.21 -10.37
C VAL A 68 0.10 -0.10 -10.93
N LEU A 69 0.54 -1.08 -11.72
CA LEU A 69 1.89 -1.08 -12.30
C LEU A 69 2.12 0.13 -13.21
N SER A 70 1.18 0.43 -14.11
CA SER A 70 1.27 1.60 -14.99
C SER A 70 1.36 2.92 -14.22
N ARG A 71 0.72 3.02 -13.04
CA ARG A 71 0.82 4.20 -12.18
C ARG A 71 2.12 4.27 -11.42
N LEU A 72 2.63 3.13 -10.95
CA LEU A 72 3.95 3.08 -10.33
C LEU A 72 5.03 3.49 -11.34
N GLU A 73 4.89 3.16 -12.62
CA GLU A 73 5.79 3.58 -13.73
C GLU A 73 5.81 5.09 -13.96
N MET A 74 4.81 5.84 -13.50
CA MET A 74 4.78 7.30 -13.60
C MET A 74 5.51 8.02 -12.45
N LEU A 75 5.94 7.28 -11.41
CA LEU A 75 6.71 7.85 -10.31
C LEU A 75 8.16 8.05 -10.72
N SER A 76 8.84 9.02 -10.08
CA SER A 76 10.30 9.06 -10.12
C SER A 76 10.87 7.84 -9.40
N ASP A 77 12.14 7.51 -9.69
CA ASP A 77 12.84 6.42 -9.01
C ASP A 77 12.98 6.68 -7.51
N GLU A 78 13.14 7.95 -7.13
CA GLU A 78 13.15 8.44 -5.76
C GLU A 78 11.81 8.16 -5.06
N ALA A 79 10.68 8.59 -5.65
CA ALA A 79 9.36 8.37 -5.08
C ALA A 79 9.01 6.88 -4.99
N ARG A 80 9.41 6.08 -5.99
CA ARG A 80 9.26 4.62 -5.94
C ARG A 80 10.04 4.00 -4.79
N ARG A 81 11.29 4.41 -4.56
CA ARG A 81 12.11 3.96 -3.43
C ARG A 81 11.49 4.35 -2.08
N THR A 82 10.97 5.56 -1.96
CA THR A 82 10.29 6.02 -0.73
C THR A 82 9.02 5.23 -0.45
N LEU A 83 8.20 4.99 -1.47
CA LEU A 83 7.03 4.12 -1.31
C LEU A 83 7.43 2.68 -1.00
N LEU A 84 8.56 2.18 -1.52
CA LEU A 84 9.04 0.83 -1.19
C LEU A 84 9.38 0.72 0.30
N VAL A 85 10.07 1.72 0.86
CA VAL A 85 10.32 1.81 2.30
C VAL A 85 8.99 1.87 3.07
N ALA A 86 8.05 2.73 2.65
CA ALA A 86 6.73 2.80 3.26
C ALA A 86 5.99 1.45 3.23
N SER A 87 6.07 0.71 2.12
CA SER A 87 5.40 -0.59 1.95
C SER A 87 5.92 -1.69 2.89
N ALA A 88 7.17 -1.58 3.33
CA ALA A 88 7.79 -2.53 4.24
C ALA A 88 7.50 -2.22 5.73
N GLY A 89 7.16 -0.97 6.05
CA GLY A 89 6.82 -0.52 7.39
C GLY A 89 5.41 -0.92 7.81
N ALA A 90 5.21 -1.24 9.10
CA ALA A 90 3.89 -1.62 9.61
C ALA A 90 2.91 -0.44 9.67
N ARG A 91 3.41 0.74 10.10
CA ARG A 91 2.66 2.00 10.20
C ARG A 91 3.58 3.16 9.75
N PRO A 92 3.83 3.30 8.45
CA PRO A 92 4.79 4.27 7.97
C PRO A 92 4.29 5.71 8.20
N THR A 93 5.20 6.56 8.64
CA THR A 93 4.98 8.00 8.83
C THR A 93 6.06 8.77 8.08
N LEU A 94 5.82 10.05 7.79
CA LEU A 94 6.85 10.92 7.20
C LEU A 94 8.12 10.93 8.06
N ALA A 95 7.98 11.01 9.38
CA ALA A 95 9.12 10.95 10.31
C ALA A 95 9.92 9.63 10.21
N LEU A 96 9.24 8.49 10.03
CA LEU A 96 9.91 7.20 9.81
C LEU A 96 10.65 7.18 8.48
N LEU A 97 10.07 7.76 7.42
CA LEU A 97 10.69 7.84 6.10
C LEU A 97 11.96 8.72 6.14
N HIS A 98 11.89 9.88 6.79
CA HIS A 98 13.06 10.73 7.06
C HIS A 98 14.15 9.99 7.82
N ALA A 99 13.79 9.31 8.91
CA ALA A 99 14.75 8.50 9.68
C ALA A 99 15.35 7.33 8.86
N ALA A 100 14.67 6.89 7.80
CA ALA A 100 15.13 5.91 6.82
C ALA A 100 15.90 6.54 5.63
N GLY A 101 16.27 7.82 5.73
CA GLY A 101 17.04 8.56 4.73
C GLY A 101 16.24 8.91 3.48
N ARG A 102 14.94 9.18 3.62
CA ARG A 102 14.08 9.72 2.57
C ARG A 102 13.82 11.21 2.84
N ASP A 103 14.79 12.04 2.49
CA ASP A 103 14.78 13.48 2.84
C ASP A 103 13.70 14.29 2.11
N ASP A 104 13.24 13.82 0.94
CA ASP A 104 12.18 14.47 0.14
C ASP A 104 10.82 13.75 0.27
N ALA A 105 10.60 13.02 1.37
CA ALA A 105 9.44 12.15 1.56
C ALA A 105 8.10 12.86 1.34
N GLU A 106 7.97 14.14 1.73
CA GLU A 106 6.77 14.95 1.53
C GLU A 106 6.44 15.11 0.04
N ALA A 107 7.43 15.49 -0.78
CA ALA A 107 7.23 15.72 -2.21
C ALA A 107 6.92 14.41 -2.95
N GLU A 108 7.65 13.34 -2.60
CA GLU A 108 7.51 12.02 -3.18
C GLU A 108 6.16 11.37 -2.84
N THR A 109 5.71 11.50 -1.58
CA THR A 109 4.39 11.02 -1.16
C THR A 109 3.26 11.87 -1.74
N ALA A 110 3.46 13.18 -1.89
CA ALA A 110 2.50 14.04 -2.60
C ALA A 110 2.35 13.65 -4.07
N GLN A 111 3.45 13.33 -4.77
CA GLN A 111 3.40 12.81 -6.14
C GLN A 111 2.59 11.50 -6.20
N ALA A 112 2.85 10.57 -5.28
CA ALA A 112 2.11 9.31 -5.20
C ALA A 112 0.61 9.52 -4.89
N ALA A 113 0.27 10.46 -4.01
CA ALA A 113 -1.10 10.82 -3.70
C ALA A 113 -1.83 11.41 -4.92
N ALA A 114 -1.16 12.28 -5.69
CA ALA A 114 -1.71 12.85 -6.93
C ALA A 114 -2.01 11.77 -7.99
N LEU A 115 -1.25 10.67 -7.99
CA LEU A 115 -1.50 9.50 -8.84
C LEU A 115 -2.56 8.53 -8.28
N GLY A 116 -3.12 8.80 -7.10
CA GLY A 116 -4.10 7.96 -6.42
C GLY A 116 -3.52 6.71 -5.75
N LEU A 117 -2.20 6.69 -5.53
CA LEU A 117 -1.49 5.56 -4.90
C LEU A 117 -1.52 5.64 -3.37
N LEU A 118 -1.55 6.85 -2.82
CA LEU A 118 -1.71 7.13 -1.40
C LEU A 118 -3.06 7.80 -1.12
N ALA A 119 -3.58 7.60 0.08
CA ALA A 119 -4.79 8.26 0.55
C ALA A 119 -4.48 9.72 0.95
N THR A 120 -5.34 10.64 0.53
CA THR A 120 -5.17 12.09 0.74
C THR A 120 -5.73 12.61 2.07
N ASP A 121 -6.44 11.79 2.83
CA ASP A 121 -7.09 12.14 4.11
C ASP A 121 -6.44 11.45 5.32
N ALA A 122 -5.22 10.94 5.16
CA ALA A 122 -4.48 10.42 6.30
C ALA A 122 -4.21 11.56 7.29
N GLU A 123 -4.12 11.24 8.58
CA GLU A 123 -3.60 12.16 9.59
C GLU A 123 -2.28 12.78 9.08
N GLU A 124 -1.99 14.04 9.40
CA GLU A 124 -0.93 14.85 8.75
C GLU A 124 0.42 14.15 8.59
N SER A 125 0.76 13.19 9.46
CA SER A 125 2.03 12.45 9.42
C SER A 125 1.96 11.02 8.87
N ALA A 126 0.77 10.43 8.69
CA ALA A 126 0.62 9.01 8.37
C ALA A 126 0.66 8.78 6.85
N VAL A 127 1.50 7.84 6.40
CA VAL A 127 1.59 7.46 4.99
C VAL A 127 0.71 6.24 4.77
N ARG A 128 -0.44 6.42 4.13
CA ARG A 128 -1.40 5.33 3.92
C ARG A 128 -1.56 5.05 2.44
N PHE A 129 -1.26 3.82 2.03
CA PHE A 129 -1.61 3.36 0.69
C PHE A 129 -3.11 3.43 0.50
N ALA A 130 -3.53 3.96 -0.64
CA ALA A 130 -4.95 4.11 -0.94
C ALA A 130 -5.66 2.75 -1.00
N HIS A 131 -4.91 1.66 -1.18
CA HIS A 131 -5.40 0.29 -1.14
C HIS A 131 -4.26 -0.72 -0.92
N PRO A 132 -4.50 -1.85 -0.21
CA PRO A 132 -3.46 -2.86 0.10
C PRO A 132 -2.75 -3.47 -1.13
N LEU A 133 -3.45 -3.57 -2.26
CA LEU A 133 -2.86 -4.06 -3.52
C LEU A 133 -1.66 -3.22 -3.98
N ILE A 134 -1.64 -1.92 -3.70
CA ILE A 134 -0.58 -1.02 -4.17
C ILE A 134 0.73 -1.33 -3.46
N SER A 135 0.71 -1.43 -2.13
CA SER A 135 1.91 -1.81 -1.36
C SER A 135 2.36 -3.22 -1.72
N ALA A 136 1.42 -4.16 -1.89
CA ALA A 136 1.73 -5.53 -2.28
C ALA A 136 2.39 -5.61 -3.67
N ALA A 137 1.85 -4.90 -4.67
CA ALA A 137 2.42 -4.86 -6.02
C ALA A 137 3.80 -4.20 -6.02
N LEU A 138 3.94 -3.05 -5.35
CA LEU A 138 5.22 -2.35 -5.25
C LEU A 138 6.31 -3.22 -4.62
N TYR A 139 5.99 -3.89 -3.51
CA TYR A 139 6.95 -4.74 -2.81
C TYR A 139 7.28 -6.02 -3.60
N ALA A 140 6.32 -6.59 -4.33
CA ALA A 140 6.52 -7.80 -5.13
C ALA A 140 7.38 -7.55 -6.38
N GLU A 141 7.24 -6.39 -7.03
CA GLU A 141 8.01 -6.02 -8.22
C GLU A 141 9.40 -5.48 -7.89
N ALA A 142 9.64 -5.07 -6.65
CA ALA A 142 10.94 -4.56 -6.24
C ALA A 142 12.02 -5.67 -6.29
N PRO A 143 13.17 -5.42 -6.95
CA PRO A 143 14.31 -6.32 -6.91
C PRO A 143 14.71 -6.68 -5.48
N ALA A 144 15.19 -7.90 -5.28
CA ALA A 144 15.55 -8.38 -3.94
C ALA A 144 16.58 -7.47 -3.24
N GLN A 145 17.48 -6.82 -3.99
CA GLN A 145 18.44 -5.85 -3.46
C GLN A 145 17.75 -4.59 -2.91
N GLU A 146 16.77 -4.04 -3.61
CA GLU A 146 16.02 -2.87 -3.16
C GLU A 146 15.15 -3.18 -1.94
N ARG A 147 14.53 -4.37 -1.91
CA ARG A 147 13.78 -4.84 -0.74
C ARG A 147 14.68 -4.94 0.49
N ARG A 148 15.89 -5.49 0.35
CA ARG A 148 16.88 -5.54 1.43
C ARG A 148 17.32 -4.15 1.86
N ALA A 149 17.58 -3.24 0.92
CA ALA A 149 17.95 -1.86 1.23
C ALA A 149 16.84 -1.14 2.01
N ALA A 150 15.58 -1.31 1.63
CA ALA A 150 14.44 -0.78 2.37
C ALA A 150 14.35 -1.33 3.79
N HIS A 151 14.53 -2.65 3.96
CA HIS A 151 14.56 -3.27 5.28
C HIS A 151 15.77 -2.83 6.12
N LEU A 152 16.94 -2.65 5.52
CA LEU A 152 18.11 -2.16 6.22
C LEU A 152 17.87 -0.74 6.74
N ALA A 153 17.30 0.15 5.93
CA ALA A 153 16.95 1.50 6.34
C ALA A 153 15.92 1.52 7.49
N LEU A 154 14.93 0.63 7.46
CA LEU A 154 13.95 0.50 8.54
C LEU A 154 14.54 -0.12 9.83
N SER A 155 15.58 -0.96 9.72
CA SER A 155 16.24 -1.57 10.88
C SER A 155 16.94 -0.53 11.78
N THR A 156 17.33 0.60 11.20
CA THR A 156 17.93 1.74 11.90
C THR A 156 16.90 2.79 12.28
N ALA A 157 15.86 2.99 11.45
CA ALA A 157 14.87 4.04 11.62
C ALA A 157 13.73 3.71 12.60
N ALA A 158 13.31 2.44 12.68
CA ALA A 158 12.17 2.04 13.51
C ALA A 158 12.46 2.27 15.00
N SER A 159 11.46 2.71 15.76
CA SER A 159 11.61 2.98 17.20
C SER A 159 11.45 1.73 18.07
N ASP A 160 10.63 0.76 17.64
CA ASP A 160 10.42 -0.48 18.38
C ASP A 160 11.56 -1.47 18.13
N PRO A 161 12.29 -1.93 19.17
CA PRO A 161 13.36 -2.91 19.01
C PRO A 161 12.94 -4.21 18.30
N ILE A 162 11.69 -4.63 18.46
CA ILE A 162 11.15 -5.83 17.79
C ILE A 162 11.05 -5.59 16.28
N GLU A 163 10.49 -4.45 15.87
CA GLU A 163 10.43 -4.06 14.45
C GLU A 163 11.83 -3.92 13.84
N ARG A 164 12.77 -3.30 14.57
CA ARG A 164 14.18 -3.17 14.13
C ARG A 164 14.83 -4.52 13.88
N ALA A 165 14.72 -5.46 14.81
CA ALA A 165 15.30 -6.80 14.68
C ALA A 165 14.68 -7.57 13.51
N ARG A 166 13.35 -7.48 13.33
CA ARG A 166 12.64 -8.07 12.18
C ARG A 166 13.17 -7.51 10.86
N HIS A 167 13.34 -6.19 10.78
CA HIS A 167 13.85 -5.52 9.59
C HIS A 167 15.30 -5.90 9.29
N LEU A 168 16.15 -5.96 10.31
CA LEU A 168 17.53 -6.40 10.17
C LEU A 168 17.61 -7.82 9.60
N ALA A 169 16.78 -8.74 10.11
CA ALA A 169 16.70 -10.11 9.61
C ALA A 169 16.24 -10.19 8.14
N LEU A 170 15.26 -9.38 7.75
CA LEU A 170 14.78 -9.32 6.36
C LEU A 170 15.78 -8.67 5.40
N ALA A 171 16.75 -7.89 5.91
CA ALA A 171 17.83 -7.31 5.13
C ALA A 171 19.02 -8.27 4.95
N ALA A 172 19.18 -9.27 5.81
CA ALA A 172 20.31 -10.20 5.79
C ALA A 172 20.28 -11.12 4.55
N THR A 173 21.47 -11.44 4.01
CA THR A 173 21.63 -12.34 2.85
C THR A 173 22.00 -13.77 3.25
N GLY A 174 22.18 -14.04 4.55
CA GLY A 174 22.59 -15.34 5.07
C GLY A 174 22.56 -15.38 6.58
N ALA A 175 23.08 -16.47 7.15
CA ALA A 175 23.20 -16.60 8.60
C ALA A 175 24.24 -15.59 9.15
N ASP A 176 23.81 -14.79 10.12
CA ASP A 176 24.64 -13.79 10.78
C ASP A 176 24.43 -13.89 12.31
N PRO A 177 25.49 -14.17 13.09
CA PRO A 177 25.41 -14.29 14.55
C PRO A 177 24.91 -13.02 15.26
N GLU A 178 25.20 -11.83 14.74
CA GLU A 178 24.72 -10.58 15.32
C GLU A 178 23.21 -10.45 15.11
N VAL A 179 22.74 -10.70 13.88
CA VAL A 179 21.30 -10.69 13.55
C VAL A 179 20.54 -11.72 14.40
N ALA A 180 21.11 -12.92 14.60
CA ALA A 180 20.52 -13.95 15.44
C ALA A 180 20.38 -13.50 16.91
N THR A 181 21.41 -12.84 17.45
CA THR A 181 21.36 -12.26 18.80
C THR A 181 20.25 -11.22 18.93
N ARG A 182 20.15 -10.27 17.98
CA ARG A 182 19.09 -9.24 17.98
C ARG A 182 17.68 -9.84 17.89
N LEU A 183 17.50 -10.88 17.09
CA LEU A 183 16.23 -11.59 17.00
C LEU A 183 15.88 -12.30 18.32
N ALA A 184 16.86 -12.91 19.00
CA ALA A 184 16.63 -13.57 20.29
C ALA A 184 16.21 -12.57 21.38
N GLU A 185 16.86 -11.41 21.43
CA GLU A 185 16.50 -10.30 22.33
C GLU A 185 15.09 -9.77 22.04
N ALA A 186 14.77 -9.54 20.76
CA ALA A 186 13.44 -9.09 20.34
C ALA A 186 12.35 -10.11 20.70
N ALA A 187 12.62 -11.42 20.52
CA ALA A 187 11.69 -12.48 20.89
C ALA A 187 11.45 -12.54 22.41
N ALA A 188 12.48 -12.29 23.23
CA ALA A 188 12.31 -12.18 24.68
C ALA A 188 11.41 -10.99 25.05
N LEU A 189 11.67 -9.83 24.46
CA LEU A 189 10.85 -8.63 24.67
C LEU A 189 9.39 -8.80 24.22
N ALA A 190 9.15 -9.50 23.11
CA ALA A 190 7.81 -9.80 22.63
C ALA A 190 7.03 -10.67 23.62
N ARG A 191 7.67 -11.72 24.15
CA ARG A 191 7.08 -12.59 25.17
C ARG A 191 6.73 -11.82 26.45
N ASP A 192 7.61 -10.94 26.90
CA ASP A 192 7.38 -10.12 28.09
C ASP A 192 6.20 -9.15 27.91
N ARG A 193 5.94 -8.71 26.67
CA ARG A 193 4.79 -7.87 26.30
C ARG A 193 3.49 -8.65 26.10
N GLY A 194 3.50 -9.97 26.25
CA GLY A 194 2.33 -10.83 26.03
C GLY A 194 1.93 -10.96 24.55
N ALA A 195 2.83 -10.61 23.63
CA ALA A 195 2.65 -10.88 22.20
C ALA A 195 3.24 -12.27 21.89
N PRO A 196 2.43 -13.23 21.40
CA PRO A 196 2.91 -14.56 21.02
C PRO A 196 3.76 -14.54 19.75
#